data_AF-A0A9E5Q9Z3-F1
#
_entry.id   AF-A0A9E5Q9Z3-F1
#
_cell.length_a   1.000
_cell.length_b   1.000
_cell.length_c   1.000
_cell.angle_alpha   90.00
_cell.angle_beta   90.00
_cell.angle_gamma   90.00
#
_symmetry.space_group_name_H-M   'P 1'
#
loop_
_entity.id
_entity.type
_entity.pdbx_description
1 polymer ?
#
loop_
_entity_poly.entity_id
_entity_poly.type
_entity_poly.pdbx_seq_one_letter_code
_entity_poly.pdbx_strand_id
1 'polypeptide(L)'
;RAFREEVFQIINLKLPLVDVRSPEEYSGELIHMPSYPQEGAQRGGHIPGAVNIPWSKATNIDDGTFKTAAELHKLYQGHNITPDKDIIAYCRIGERSSHTWFVLKYLLG
;
A
#
# COMPACT_ATOMS: atom_id res chain seq x y z
N ARG A 1 -11.05 5.06 6.87
CA ARG A 1 -11.22 3.67 6.39
C ARG A 1 -12.03 3.76 5.12
N ALA A 2 -11.62 3.08 4.05
CA ALA A 2 -12.36 3.00 2.81
C ALA A 2 -13.11 1.65 2.69
N PHE A 3 -14.21 1.64 1.96
CA PHE A 3 -15.08 0.51 1.65
C PHE A 3 -15.00 0.16 0.15
N ARG A 4 -15.57 -0.99 -0.21
CA ARG A 4 -15.51 -1.54 -1.58
C ARG A 4 -15.98 -0.55 -2.65
N GLU A 5 -17.09 0.15 -2.39
CA GLU A 5 -17.64 1.11 -3.36
C GLU A 5 -16.72 2.32 -3.58
N GLU A 6 -16.07 2.81 -2.51
CA GLU A 6 -15.09 3.90 -2.61
C GLU A 6 -13.84 3.44 -3.39
N VAL A 7 -13.44 2.17 -3.26
CA VAL A 7 -12.36 1.60 -4.07
C VAL A 7 -12.75 1.60 -5.56
N PHE A 8 -13.98 1.20 -5.91
CA PHE A 8 -14.44 1.27 -7.30
C PHE A 8 -14.49 2.71 -7.83
N GLN A 9 -14.87 3.67 -7.00
CA GLN A 9 -14.84 5.09 -7.37
C GLN A 9 -13.41 5.57 -7.66
N ILE A 10 -12.44 5.24 -6.81
CA ILE A 10 -11.02 5.57 -7.02
C ILE A 10 -10.48 4.96 -8.32
N ILE A 11 -10.84 3.71 -8.64
CA ILE A 11 -10.47 3.08 -9.93
C ILE A 11 -11.03 3.87 -11.10
N ASN A 12 -12.32 4.23 -11.07
CA ASN A 12 -12.98 4.97 -12.14
C ASN A 12 -12.40 6.38 -12.33
N LEU A 13 -12.06 7.05 -11.23
CA LEU A 13 -11.44 8.37 -11.22
C LEU A 13 -9.93 8.32 -11.50
N LYS A 14 -9.33 7.12 -11.59
CA LYS A 14 -7.90 6.88 -11.75
C LYS A 14 -7.07 7.61 -10.66
N LEU A 15 -7.61 7.63 -9.44
CA LEU A 15 -6.94 8.18 -8.27
C LEU A 15 -5.93 7.19 -7.69
N PRO A 16 -4.95 7.65 -6.89
CA PRO A 16 -3.90 6.79 -6.37
C PRO A 16 -4.42 5.68 -5.45
N LEU A 17 -3.98 4.45 -5.74
CA LEU A 17 -4.24 3.27 -4.93
C LEU A 17 -2.90 2.58 -4.62
N VAL A 18 -2.64 2.31 -3.34
CA VAL A 18 -1.34 1.79 -2.88
C VAL A 18 -1.53 0.38 -2.34
N ASP A 19 -0.94 -0.59 -3.03
CA ASP A 19 -0.83 -1.97 -2.56
C ASP A 19 0.45 -2.11 -1.73
N VAL A 20 0.30 -2.33 -0.43
CA VAL A 20 1.45 -2.38 0.50
C VAL A 20 1.92 -3.80 0.80
N ARG A 21 1.40 -4.79 0.07
CA ARG A 21 1.79 -6.19 0.17
C ARG A 21 3.15 -6.42 -0.51
N SER A 22 3.64 -7.65 -0.40
CA SER A 22 4.85 -8.08 -1.08
C SER A 22 4.71 -7.99 -2.61
N PRO A 23 5.81 -7.87 -3.37
CA PRO A 23 5.78 -7.90 -4.84
C PRO A 23 5.11 -9.15 -5.40
N GLU A 24 5.29 -10.31 -4.75
CA GLU A 24 4.71 -11.59 -5.15
C GLU A 24 3.20 -11.65 -4.91
N GLU A 25 2.71 -11.06 -3.81
CA GLU A 25 1.27 -10.85 -3.59
C GLU A 25 0.65 -9.89 -4.62
N TYR A 26 1.42 -8.87 -5.02
CA TYR A 26 0.99 -7.87 -6.01
C TYR A 26 0.96 -8.44 -7.43
N SER A 27 1.99 -9.18 -7.86
CA SER A 27 2.04 -9.84 -9.18
C SER A 27 0.99 -10.95 -9.31
N GLY A 28 0.57 -11.52 -8.18
CA GLY A 28 -0.37 -12.63 -8.11
C GLY A 28 0.28 -14.00 -8.14
N GLU A 29 1.61 -14.06 -8.05
CA GLU A 29 2.37 -15.29 -7.80
C GLU A 29 1.98 -15.92 -6.46
N LEU A 30 1.72 -15.07 -5.46
CA LEU A 30 1.25 -15.46 -4.13
C LEU A 30 -0.10 -14.82 -3.80
N ILE A 31 -0.86 -15.47 -2.92
CA ILE A 31 -2.13 -14.96 -2.40
C ILE A 31 -2.08 -14.60 -0.91
N HIS A 32 -0.95 -14.90 -0.26
CA HIS A 32 -0.60 -14.47 1.08
C HIS A 32 0.90 -14.15 1.14
N MET A 33 1.37 -13.71 2.31
CA MET A 33 2.75 -13.28 2.51
C MET A 33 3.69 -14.48 2.30
N PRO A 34 4.92 -14.26 1.81
CA PRO A 34 5.93 -15.31 1.81
C PRO A 34 6.01 -15.99 3.18
N SER A 35 6.21 -17.32 3.16
CA SER A 35 6.28 -18.17 4.37
C SER A 35 4.98 -18.32 5.17
N TYR A 36 3.85 -17.77 4.71
CA TYR A 36 2.52 -18.04 5.26
C TYR A 36 1.75 -19.03 4.38
N PRO A 37 0.76 -19.76 4.93
CA PRO A 37 -0.17 -20.57 4.15
C PRO A 37 -0.81 -19.74 3.03
N GLN A 38 -0.71 -20.23 1.80
CA GLN A 38 -1.24 -19.57 0.60
C GLN A 38 -2.73 -19.89 0.45
N GLU A 39 -3.54 -19.28 1.31
CA GLU A 39 -4.98 -19.50 1.40
C GLU A 39 -5.77 -18.19 1.63
N GLY A 40 -7.08 -18.25 1.49
CA GLY A 40 -8.04 -17.19 1.84
C GLY A 40 -8.54 -16.33 0.67
N ALA A 41 -7.73 -16.07 -0.36
CA ALA A 41 -8.19 -15.41 -1.58
C ALA A 41 -8.44 -16.42 -2.70
N GLN A 42 -9.46 -16.19 -3.52
CA GLN A 42 -9.80 -17.04 -4.68
C GLN A 42 -8.98 -16.70 -5.93
N ARG A 43 -8.31 -15.55 -5.96
CA ARG A 43 -7.50 -15.04 -7.08
C ARG A 43 -6.28 -14.29 -6.54
N GLY A 44 -5.14 -14.50 -7.20
CA GLY A 44 -3.96 -13.66 -7.04
C GLY A 44 -4.03 -12.39 -7.89
N GLY A 45 -3.17 -11.43 -7.55
CA GLY A 45 -3.01 -10.16 -8.27
C GLY A 45 -3.33 -8.97 -7.37
N HIS A 46 -3.52 -7.82 -8.00
CA HIS A 46 -3.80 -6.54 -7.36
C HIS A 46 -4.98 -5.83 -8.01
N ILE A 47 -5.46 -4.78 -7.35
CA ILE A 47 -6.55 -3.95 -7.89
C ILE A 47 -5.99 -3.13 -9.07
N PRO A 48 -6.66 -3.10 -10.24
CA PRO A 48 -6.16 -2.39 -11.41
C PRO A 48 -5.79 -0.92 -11.13
N GLY A 49 -4.60 -0.52 -11.59
CA GLY A 49 -4.09 0.84 -11.38
C GLY A 49 -3.38 1.06 -10.04
N ALA A 50 -3.39 0.07 -9.13
CA ALA A 50 -2.61 0.16 -7.91
C ALA A 50 -1.10 0.22 -8.19
N VAL A 51 -0.36 0.93 -7.35
CA VAL A 51 1.10 0.88 -7.32
C VAL A 51 1.57 0.05 -6.13
N ASN A 52 2.61 -0.77 -6.32
CA ASN A 52 3.16 -1.58 -5.23
C ASN A 52 4.23 -0.82 -4.45
N ILE A 53 3.94 -0.52 -3.18
CA ILE A 53 4.90 0.06 -2.24
C ILE A 53 4.83 -0.76 -0.94
N PRO A 54 5.63 -1.84 -0.82
CA PRO A 54 5.63 -2.67 0.38
C PRO A 54 5.81 -1.83 1.64
N TRP A 55 5.00 -2.08 2.66
CA TRP A 55 4.95 -1.26 3.89
C TRP A 55 6.33 -1.08 4.55
N SER A 56 7.19 -2.11 4.47
CA SER A 56 8.54 -2.12 5.05
C SER A 56 9.49 -1.11 4.39
N LYS A 57 9.18 -0.61 3.19
CA LYS A 57 9.96 0.46 2.56
C LYS A 57 9.87 1.79 3.33
N ALA A 58 8.85 1.96 4.18
CA ALA A 58 8.70 3.14 5.04
C ALA A 58 9.44 3.03 6.38
N THR A 59 10.12 1.91 6.64
CA THR A 59 10.87 1.66 7.90
C THR A 59 12.36 1.46 7.63
N ASN A 60 13.17 1.72 8.64
CA ASN A 60 14.58 1.33 8.67
C ASN A 60 14.69 -0.15 9.04
N ILE A 61 15.52 -0.90 8.29
CA ILE A 61 15.61 -2.35 8.46
C ILE A 61 16.32 -2.75 9.76
N ASP A 62 17.20 -1.89 10.26
CA ASP A 62 18.05 -2.17 11.41
C ASP A 62 17.31 -2.05 12.75
N ASP A 63 16.38 -1.10 12.87
CA ASP A 63 15.71 -0.76 14.14
C ASP A 63 14.17 -0.66 14.06
N GLY A 64 13.59 -0.80 12.86
CA GLY A 64 12.14 -0.73 12.65
C GLY A 64 11.54 0.67 12.79
N THR A 65 12.34 1.72 12.98
CA THR A 65 11.86 3.10 13.04
C THR A 65 11.34 3.55 11.67
N PHE A 66 10.44 4.54 11.65
CA PHE A 66 10.05 5.19 10.40
C PHE A 66 11.24 5.88 9.75
N LYS A 67 11.27 5.89 8.42
CA LYS A 67 12.19 6.73 7.66
C LYS A 67 11.93 8.21 7.88
N THR A 68 12.92 9.04 7.54
CA THR A 68 12.76 10.50 7.61
C THR A 68 11.68 10.99 6.65
N ALA A 69 11.05 12.13 6.94
CA ALA A 69 10.03 12.71 6.06
C ALA A 69 10.54 12.94 4.63
N ALA A 70 11.82 13.31 4.46
CA ALA A 70 12.43 13.50 3.14
C ALA A 70 12.53 12.18 2.34
N GLU A 71 12.96 11.09 2.98
CA GLU A 71 13.00 9.77 2.36
C GLU A 71 11.60 9.25 2.02
N LEU A 72 10.65 9.46 2.93
CA LEU A 72 9.25 9.09 2.74
C LEU A 72 8.61 9.88 1.59
N HIS A 73 8.80 11.20 1.51
CA HIS A 73 8.34 11.99 0.35
C HIS A 73 8.92 11.45 -0.96
N LYS A 74 10.22 11.15 -1.00
CA LYS A 74 10.86 10.56 -2.18
C LYS A 74 10.26 9.20 -2.56
N LEU A 75 9.94 8.36 -1.57
CA LEU A 75 9.32 7.05 -1.78
C LEU A 75 7.94 7.16 -2.45
N TYR A 76 7.10 8.11 -2.03
CA TYR A 76 5.72 8.21 -2.51
C TYR A 76 5.55 9.12 -3.74
N GLN A 77 6.26 10.25 -3.82
CA GLN A 77 6.14 11.20 -4.94
C GLN A 77 6.51 10.57 -6.28
N GLY A 78 7.47 9.63 -6.31
CA GLY A 78 7.85 8.88 -7.51
C GLY A 78 6.71 8.06 -8.13
N HIS A 79 5.62 7.84 -7.38
CA HIS A 79 4.44 7.12 -7.81
C HIS A 79 3.19 8.00 -7.90
N ASN A 80 3.35 9.33 -7.99
CA ASN A 80 2.25 10.29 -8.04
C ASN A 80 1.34 10.26 -6.79
N ILE A 81 1.84 9.74 -5.67
CA ILE A 81 1.18 9.74 -4.36
C ILE A 81 1.61 11.02 -3.65
N THR A 82 0.70 11.98 -3.58
CA THR A 82 0.96 13.32 -3.06
C THR A 82 -0.15 13.75 -2.09
N PRO A 83 0.14 14.59 -1.07
CA PRO A 83 -0.82 14.99 -0.03
C PRO A 83 -2.12 15.62 -0.54
N ASP A 84 -2.12 16.22 -1.73
CA ASP A 84 -3.26 16.87 -2.37
C ASP A 84 -4.29 15.89 -2.97
N LYS A 85 -4.07 14.58 -2.88
CA LYS A 85 -4.92 13.56 -3.50
C LYS A 85 -5.56 12.65 -2.48
N ASP A 86 -6.77 12.19 -2.83
CA ASP A 86 -7.40 11.07 -2.12
C ASP A 86 -6.67 9.77 -2.45
N ILE A 87 -5.97 9.23 -1.44
CA ILE A 87 -5.16 8.01 -1.55
C ILE A 87 -5.78 6.91 -0.69
N ILE A 88 -5.97 5.73 -1.29
CA ILE A 88 -6.31 4.51 -0.54
C ILE A 88 -5.10 3.60 -0.45
N ALA A 89 -4.72 3.18 0.76
CA ALA A 89 -3.76 2.11 0.99
C ALA A 89 -4.49 0.82 1.40
N TYR A 90 -4.10 -0.31 0.83
CA TYR A 90 -4.69 -1.62 1.16
C TYR A 90 -3.64 -2.72 1.27
N CYS A 91 -3.97 -3.75 2.03
CA CYS A 91 -3.24 -5.01 2.11
C CYS A 91 -4.24 -6.17 2.13
N ARG A 92 -3.94 -7.25 2.85
CA ARG A 92 -4.86 -8.39 2.97
C ARG A 92 -6.01 -8.13 3.95
N ILE A 93 -5.71 -7.71 5.19
CA ILE A 93 -6.73 -7.52 6.25
C ILE A 93 -6.65 -6.16 6.96
N GLY A 94 -5.86 -5.21 6.45
CA GLY A 94 -5.78 -3.83 6.92
C GLY A 94 -4.63 -3.52 7.87
N GLU A 95 -3.94 -4.53 8.37
CA GLU A 95 -2.84 -4.42 9.33
C GLU A 95 -1.65 -3.63 8.75
N ARG A 96 -1.10 -4.08 7.62
CA ARG A 96 0.03 -3.42 6.94
C ARG A 96 -0.37 -2.09 6.30
N SER A 97 -1.60 -1.98 5.81
CA SER A 97 -2.07 -0.73 5.18
C SER A 97 -2.35 0.36 6.20
N SER A 98 -2.75 0.02 7.44
CA SER A 98 -2.87 0.99 8.52
C SER A 98 -1.53 1.67 8.86
N HIS A 99 -0.42 0.92 8.81
CA HIS A 99 0.93 1.47 8.97
C HIS A 99 1.24 2.52 7.88
N THR A 100 0.99 2.18 6.61
CA THR A 100 1.22 3.12 5.50
C THR A 100 0.24 4.30 5.55
N TRP A 101 -1.00 4.09 5.96
CA TRP A 101 -1.96 5.16 6.18
C TRP A 101 -1.47 6.15 7.25
N PHE A 102 -0.86 5.66 8.34
CA PHE A 102 -0.27 6.52 9.36
C PHE A 102 0.87 7.37 8.79
N VAL A 103 1.75 6.75 8.00
CA VAL A 103 2.84 7.45 7.31
C VAL A 103 2.31 8.57 6.42
N LEU A 104 1.37 8.26 5.52
CA LEU A 104 0.81 9.25 4.61
C LEU A 104 0.09 10.37 5.36
N LYS A 105 -0.78 10.02 6.31
CA LYS A 105 -1.64 11.01 6.97
C LYS A 105 -0.92 11.88 8.02
N TYR A 106 0.01 11.31 8.79
CA TYR A 106 0.58 11.98 9.96
C TYR A 106 2.05 12.34 9.81
N LEU A 107 2.83 11.58 9.03
CA LEU A 107 4.25 11.88 8.84
C LEU A 107 4.48 12.79 7.62
N LEU A 108 3.62 12.69 6.61
CA LEU A 108 3.75 13.47 5.37
C LEU A 108 2.69 14.58 5.21
N GLY A 109 1.59 14.50 5.95
CA GLY A 109 0.47 15.44 5.86
C GLY A 109 -0.25 15.39 4.53
#